data_AF-A0ABD7Z3M5-F1
#
_entry.id   AF-A0ABD7Z3M5-F1
#
_cell.length_a   1.000
_cell.length_b   1.000
_cell.length_c   1.000
_cell.angle_alpha   90.00
_cell.angle_beta   90.00
_cell.angle_gamma   90.00
#
_symmetry.space_group_name_H-M   'P 1'
#
loop_
_entity.id
_entity.type
_entity.pdbx_description
1 polymer ?
#
loop_
_entity_poly.entity_id
_entity_poly.type
_entity_poly.pdbx_seq_one_letter_code
_entity_poly.pdbx_strand_id
1 'polypeptide(L)'
;MDPLPPDEYKRLREKYGDDNLISAVTYFIGEGMIPSNARDSDCSGPFLISPNLRLTSTGFNYATNDPIGNEINSITVKLHSNTLQQLESIINASNLTEENKKTLLMKLKENGGEYFITKCIDFGFSNVKIASEMFLEYLKNM
;
A
#
# COMPACT_ATOMS: atom_id res chain seq x y z
N MET A 1 -6.32 25.26 5.88
CA MET A 1 -6.88 24.97 4.54
C MET A 1 -8.28 25.48 4.49
N ASP A 2 -8.69 25.94 3.32
CA ASP A 2 -10.01 26.51 3.13
C ASP A 2 -11.10 25.44 3.18
N PRO A 3 -12.31 25.79 3.64
CA PRO A 3 -13.47 24.90 3.54
C PRO A 3 -13.78 24.53 2.10
N LEU A 4 -14.39 23.36 1.93
CA LEU A 4 -14.99 22.91 0.68
C LEU A 4 -15.97 23.98 0.19
N PRO A 5 -15.81 24.48 -1.05
CA PRO A 5 -16.71 25.50 -1.59
C PRO A 5 -18.17 25.03 -1.56
N PRO A 6 -19.14 25.91 -1.25
CA PRO A 6 -20.55 25.55 -1.15
C PRO A 6 -21.11 24.88 -2.43
N ASP A 7 -20.68 25.35 -3.61
CA ASP A 7 -21.13 24.81 -4.89
C ASP A 7 -20.60 23.38 -5.12
N GLU A 8 -19.37 23.09 -4.73
CA GLU A 8 -18.82 21.73 -4.78
C GLU A 8 -19.48 20.83 -3.74
N TYR A 9 -19.75 21.33 -2.53
CA TYR A 9 -20.50 20.57 -1.53
C TYR A 9 -21.89 20.20 -2.04
N LYS A 10 -22.61 21.15 -2.64
CA LYS A 10 -23.92 20.91 -3.26
C LYS A 10 -23.82 19.85 -4.36
N ARG A 11 -22.84 19.97 -5.26
CA ARG A 11 -22.60 19.00 -6.33
C ARG A 11 -22.34 17.59 -5.79
N LEU A 12 -21.55 17.47 -4.72
CA LEU A 12 -21.30 16.18 -4.07
C LEU A 12 -22.58 15.60 -3.45
N ARG A 13 -23.40 16.44 -2.80
CA ARG A 13 -24.69 16.00 -2.22
C ARG A 13 -25.64 15.47 -3.28
N GLU A 14 -25.76 16.19 -4.40
CA GLU A 14 -26.60 15.79 -5.53
C GLU A 14 -26.11 14.48 -6.17
N LYS A 15 -24.78 14.28 -6.24
CA LYS A 15 -24.18 13.09 -6.86
C LYS A 15 -24.27 11.83 -5.99
N TYR A 16 -23.99 11.96 -4.70
CA TYR A 16 -23.78 10.81 -3.81
C TYR A 16 -24.91 10.61 -2.79
N GLY A 17 -25.70 11.64 -2.50
CA GLY A 17 -26.68 11.63 -1.42
C GLY A 17 -26.05 11.87 -0.05
N ASP A 18 -26.86 12.35 0.89
CA ASP A 18 -26.40 12.78 2.22
C ASP A 18 -25.81 11.64 3.04
N ASP A 19 -26.48 10.48 3.09
CA ASP A 19 -26.03 9.33 3.89
C ASP A 19 -24.64 8.82 3.47
N ASN A 20 -24.39 8.77 2.17
CA ASN A 20 -23.09 8.36 1.63
C ASN A 20 -22.00 9.38 1.95
N LEU A 21 -22.31 10.68 1.86
CA LEU A 21 -21.35 11.72 2.23
C LEU A 21 -21.05 11.73 3.72
N ILE A 22 -22.07 11.55 4.56
CA ILE A 22 -21.90 11.45 6.02
C ILE A 22 -21.00 10.27 6.36
N SER A 23 -21.21 9.14 5.71
CA SER A 23 -20.39 7.93 5.90
C SER A 23 -18.93 8.15 5.46
N ALA A 24 -18.73 8.73 4.28
CA ALA A 24 -17.40 9.04 3.75
C ALA A 24 -16.64 10.05 4.64
N VAL A 25 -17.29 11.14 5.05
CA VAL A 25 -16.69 12.13 5.94
C VAL A 25 -16.41 11.53 7.31
N THR A 26 -17.27 10.65 7.82
CA THR A 26 -17.00 9.93 9.08
C THR A 26 -15.74 9.08 8.99
N TYR A 27 -15.54 8.37 7.87
CA TYR A 27 -14.31 7.63 7.62
C TYR A 27 -13.08 8.55 7.58
N PHE A 28 -13.14 9.65 6.82
CA PHE A 28 -12.03 10.60 6.74
C PHE A 28 -11.73 11.33 8.06
N ILE A 29 -12.72 11.49 8.94
CA ILE A 29 -12.50 11.95 10.30
C ILE A 29 -11.73 10.91 11.12
N GLY A 30 -12.09 9.62 10.99
CA GLY A 30 -11.39 8.50 11.64
C GLY A 30 -9.91 8.42 11.24
N GLU A 31 -9.62 8.66 9.97
CA GLU A 31 -8.25 8.72 9.42
C GLU A 31 -7.53 10.06 9.68
N GLY A 32 -8.18 11.01 10.37
CA GLY A 32 -7.63 12.33 10.67
C GLY A 32 -7.43 13.22 9.45
N MET A 33 -8.04 12.88 8.30
CA MET A 33 -7.97 13.61 7.04
C MET A 33 -8.91 14.83 7.00
N ILE A 34 -10.02 14.76 7.75
CA ILE A 34 -10.99 15.84 7.96
C ILE A 34 -11.13 16.11 9.47
N PRO A 35 -11.27 17.38 9.91
CA PRO A 35 -11.51 17.71 11.32
C PRO A 35 -12.76 17.03 11.90
N SER A 36 -12.67 16.58 13.15
CA SER A 36 -13.80 15.93 13.84
C SER A 36 -15.05 16.81 13.97
N ASN A 37 -14.89 18.14 13.98
CA ASN A 37 -15.99 19.09 14.03
C ASN A 37 -16.67 19.35 12.66
N ALA A 38 -16.30 18.60 11.62
CA ALA A 38 -16.97 18.63 10.32
C ALA A 38 -18.26 17.81 10.27
N ARG A 39 -18.50 16.99 11.31
CA ARG A 39 -19.71 16.20 11.49
C ARG A 39 -20.25 16.44 12.90
N ASP A 40 -21.57 16.53 13.00
CA ASP A 40 -22.28 16.54 14.27
C ASP A 40 -23.52 15.65 14.17
N SER A 41 -24.28 15.54 15.25
CA SER A 41 -25.51 14.74 15.29
C SER A 41 -26.53 15.35 16.25
N ASP A 42 -27.79 15.35 15.85
CA ASP A 42 -28.93 15.74 16.69
C ASP A 42 -30.01 14.64 16.73
N CYS A 43 -31.21 14.96 17.20
CA CYS A 43 -32.34 14.03 17.26
C CYS A 43 -32.82 13.54 15.88
N SER A 44 -32.46 14.20 14.79
CA SER A 44 -32.74 13.81 13.40
C SER A 44 -31.63 12.97 12.78
N GLY A 45 -30.47 12.84 13.43
CA GLY A 45 -29.36 12.00 13.00
C GLY A 45 -28.08 12.78 12.71
N PRO A 46 -27.07 12.13 12.12
CA PRO A 46 -25.80 12.78 11.79
C PRO A 46 -25.96 13.76 10.63
N PHE A 47 -25.24 14.87 10.67
CA PHE A 47 -25.18 15.85 9.59
C PHE A 47 -23.77 16.45 9.46
N LEU A 48 -23.51 17.05 8.30
CA LEU A 48 -22.22 17.67 7.99
C LEU A 48 -22.26 19.19 8.21
N ILE A 49 -21.21 19.72 8.80
CA ILE A 49 -21.02 21.16 9.02
C ILE A 49 -20.14 21.68 7.89
N SER A 50 -20.76 22.20 6.83
CA SER A 50 -20.08 22.66 5.60
C SER A 50 -18.88 23.60 5.85
N PRO A 51 -18.95 24.61 6.75
CA PRO A 51 -17.80 25.47 7.06
C PRO A 51 -16.59 24.73 7.65
N ASN A 52 -16.79 23.52 8.17
CA ASN A 52 -15.75 22.70 8.79
C ASN A 52 -15.28 21.55 7.88
N LEU A 53 -15.94 21.33 6.72
CA LEU A 53 -15.48 20.38 5.70
C LEU A 53 -14.23 20.91 5.00
N ARG A 54 -13.07 20.72 5.62
CA ARG A 54 -11.75 21.07 5.06
C ARG A 54 -10.78 19.93 5.27
N LEU A 55 -9.73 19.88 4.46
CA LEU A 55 -8.64 18.94 4.69
C LEU A 55 -7.78 19.40 5.88
N THR A 56 -7.32 18.43 6.68
CA THR A 56 -6.19 18.60 7.60
C THR A 56 -4.86 18.56 6.81
N SER A 57 -3.73 18.75 7.49
CA SER A 57 -2.42 18.48 6.88
C SER A 57 -2.29 17.03 6.40
N THR A 58 -2.81 16.06 7.17
CA THR A 58 -2.87 14.64 6.79
C THR A 58 -3.72 14.43 5.54
N GLY A 59 -4.93 14.99 5.51
CA GLY A 59 -5.83 14.86 4.37
C GLY A 59 -5.28 15.49 3.09
N PHE A 60 -4.61 16.63 3.21
CA PHE A 60 -3.95 17.26 2.08
C PHE A 60 -2.80 16.43 1.55
N ASN A 61 -1.91 15.98 2.44
CA ASN A 61 -0.78 15.13 2.04
C ASN A 61 -1.28 13.85 1.36
N TYR A 62 -2.37 13.25 1.83
CA TYR A 62 -3.01 12.09 1.19
C TYR A 62 -3.60 12.42 -0.18
N ALA A 63 -4.20 13.60 -0.35
CA ALA A 63 -4.79 14.01 -1.62
C ALA A 63 -3.75 14.43 -2.67
N THR A 64 -2.58 14.93 -2.24
CA THR A 64 -1.54 15.47 -3.13
C THR A 64 -0.35 14.54 -3.33
N ASN A 65 -0.07 13.63 -2.40
CA ASN A 65 0.87 12.53 -2.62
C ASN A 65 0.09 11.31 -3.09
N ASP A 66 0.65 10.55 -4.02
CA ASP A 66 0.06 9.34 -4.59
C ASP A 66 -0.51 8.41 -3.48
N PRO A 67 -1.85 8.39 -3.28
CA PRO A 67 -2.46 7.77 -2.11
C PRO A 67 -2.21 6.26 -2.05
N ILE A 68 -1.99 5.64 -3.22
CA ILE A 68 -1.75 4.21 -3.38
C ILE A 68 -0.33 3.83 -2.92
N GLY A 69 0.64 4.74 -3.01
CA GLY A 69 2.04 4.46 -2.65
C GLY A 69 2.32 4.42 -1.14
N ASN A 70 1.47 5.01 -0.30
CA ASN A 70 1.63 5.01 1.15
C ASN A 70 0.87 3.88 1.86
N GLU A 71 -0.27 3.45 1.29
CA GLU A 71 -1.05 2.33 1.82
C GLU A 71 -0.55 0.97 1.28
N ILE A 72 0.03 0.98 0.07
CA ILE A 72 0.78 -0.15 -0.46
C ILE A 72 2.26 0.23 -0.42
N ASN A 73 2.97 -0.28 0.58
CA ASN A 73 4.43 -0.31 0.65
C ASN A 73 5.01 -1.18 -0.50
N SER A 74 4.67 -0.85 -1.75
CA SER A 74 5.10 -1.58 -2.93
C SER A 74 6.46 -1.06 -3.33
N ILE A 75 7.49 -1.83 -2.97
CA ILE A 75 8.82 -1.65 -3.51
C ILE A 75 8.77 -2.16 -4.96
N THR A 76 8.72 -1.25 -5.93
CA THR A 76 8.88 -1.64 -7.34
C THR A 76 10.33 -2.07 -7.57
N VAL A 77 10.59 -3.39 -7.61
CA VAL A 77 11.93 -3.91 -7.92
C VAL A 77 12.05 -4.11 -9.43
N LYS A 78 12.81 -3.23 -10.10
CA LYS A 78 13.17 -3.41 -11.51
C LYS A 78 14.36 -4.35 -11.63
N LEU A 79 14.11 -5.58 -12.11
CA LEU A 79 15.16 -6.55 -12.38
C LEU A 79 15.59 -6.47 -13.84
N HIS A 80 16.89 -6.30 -14.05
CA HIS A 80 17.47 -6.42 -15.38
C HIS A 80 17.38 -7.87 -15.87
N SER A 81 17.24 -8.06 -17.19
CA SER A 81 17.21 -9.38 -17.84
C SER A 81 18.41 -10.26 -17.46
N ASN A 82 19.58 -9.66 -17.26
CA ASN A 82 20.79 -10.37 -16.82
C ASN A 82 20.62 -10.97 -15.41
N THR A 83 19.86 -10.31 -14.53
CA THR A 83 19.58 -10.82 -13.18
C THR A 83 18.69 -12.06 -13.26
N LEU A 84 17.71 -12.10 -14.17
CA LEU A 84 16.87 -13.28 -14.38
C LEU A 84 17.69 -14.48 -14.87
N GLN A 85 18.64 -14.26 -15.79
CA GLN A 85 19.54 -15.31 -16.28
C GLN A 85 20.46 -15.86 -15.18
N GLN A 86 20.94 -14.99 -14.29
CA GLN A 86 21.74 -15.42 -13.13
C GLN A 86 20.90 -16.28 -12.16
N LEU A 87 19.63 -15.91 -11.93
CA LEU A 87 18.71 -16.68 -11.10
C LEU A 87 18.41 -18.06 -11.70
N GLU A 88 18.21 -18.15 -13.02
CA GLU A 88 18.07 -19.45 -13.71
C GLU A 88 19.32 -20.32 -13.52
N SER A 89 20.51 -19.74 -13.63
CA SER A 89 21.77 -20.46 -13.42
C SER A 89 21.90 -20.99 -11.98
N ILE A 90 21.49 -20.22 -10.97
CA ILE A 90 21.52 -20.62 -9.56
C ILE A 90 20.54 -21.76 -9.30
N ILE A 91 19.30 -21.69 -9.83
CA ILE A 91 18.31 -22.75 -9.67
C ILE A 91 18.82 -24.06 -10.29
N ASN A 92 19.42 -24.00 -11.48
CA ASN A 92 19.97 -25.16 -12.16
C ASN A 92 21.15 -25.79 -11.38
N ALA A 93 22.00 -24.97 -10.76
CA ALA A 93 23.16 -25.40 -9.97
C ALA A 93 22.81 -25.86 -8.54
N SER A 94 21.57 -25.67 -8.09
CA SER A 94 21.14 -26.05 -6.74
C SER A 94 20.99 -27.57 -6.57
N ASN A 95 21.15 -28.05 -5.33
CA ASN A 95 20.88 -29.44 -4.95
C ASN A 95 19.39 -29.75 -4.73
N LEU A 96 18.49 -28.95 -5.32
CA LEU A 96 17.05 -29.21 -5.27
C LEU A 96 16.68 -30.43 -6.12
N THR A 97 15.56 -31.06 -5.81
CA THR A 97 14.99 -32.11 -6.67
C THR A 97 14.58 -31.52 -8.02
N GLU A 98 14.62 -32.34 -9.07
CA GLU A 98 14.28 -31.90 -10.43
C GLU A 98 12.85 -31.34 -10.55
N GLU A 99 11.92 -31.89 -9.77
CA GLU A 99 10.54 -31.39 -9.69
C GLU A 99 10.46 -29.97 -9.08
N ASN A 100 11.25 -29.72 -8.03
CA ASN A 100 11.33 -28.40 -7.40
C ASN A 100 12.03 -27.39 -8.31
N LYS A 101 13.10 -27.77 -9.00
CA LYS A 101 13.78 -26.93 -9.99
C LYS A 101 12.83 -26.52 -11.11
N LYS A 102 12.10 -27.48 -11.69
CA LYS A 102 11.14 -27.22 -12.77
C LYS A 102 10.04 -26.27 -12.33
N THR A 103 9.53 -26.46 -11.12
CA THR A 103 8.52 -25.58 -10.53
C THR A 103 9.02 -24.15 -10.33
N LEU A 104 10.25 -23.98 -9.84
CA LEU A 104 10.87 -22.66 -9.63
C LEU A 104 11.17 -21.94 -10.95
N LEU A 105 11.67 -22.66 -11.96
CA LEU A 105 11.94 -22.09 -13.29
C LEU A 105 10.65 -21.66 -14.00
N MET A 106 9.60 -22.46 -13.92
CA MET A 106 8.29 -22.12 -14.49
C MET A 106 7.74 -20.85 -13.86
N LYS A 107 7.79 -20.76 -12.53
CA LYS A 107 7.31 -19.58 -11.79
C LYS A 107 8.17 -18.33 -12.00
N LEU A 108 9.48 -18.48 -12.18
CA LEU A 108 10.39 -17.39 -12.53
C LEU A 108 10.08 -16.82 -13.93
N LYS A 109 9.66 -17.67 -14.88
CA LYS A 109 9.24 -17.25 -16.22
C LYS A 109 7.85 -16.61 -16.26
N GLU A 110 6.90 -17.15 -15.50
CA GLU A 110 5.52 -16.68 -15.47
C GLU A 110 5.36 -15.37 -14.70
N ASN A 111 6.07 -15.21 -13.58
CA ASN A 111 5.88 -14.10 -12.65
C ASN A 111 7.12 -13.19 -12.55
N GLY A 112 8.14 -13.42 -13.36
CA GLY A 112 9.40 -12.70 -13.29
C GLY A 112 10.13 -12.88 -11.96
N GLY A 113 11.10 -12.00 -11.70
CA GLY A 113 11.88 -12.09 -10.46
C GLY A 113 11.18 -11.51 -9.23
N GLU A 114 10.00 -10.88 -9.36
CA GLU A 114 9.14 -10.51 -8.22
C GLU A 114 8.72 -11.74 -7.42
N TYR A 115 8.33 -12.83 -8.09
CA TYR A 115 7.97 -14.08 -7.41
C TYR A 115 9.17 -14.75 -6.76
N PHE A 116 10.33 -14.72 -7.42
CA PHE A 116 11.56 -15.31 -6.87
C PHE A 116 12.05 -14.54 -5.65
N ILE A 117 12.05 -13.20 -5.70
CA ILE A 117 12.36 -12.36 -4.55
C ILE A 117 11.37 -12.61 -3.43
N THR A 118 10.06 -12.65 -3.72
CA THR A 118 9.04 -12.96 -2.72
C THR A 118 9.25 -14.33 -2.10
N LYS A 119 9.66 -15.36 -2.87
CA LYS A 119 9.97 -16.68 -2.33
C LYS A 119 11.28 -16.74 -1.55
N CYS A 120 12.30 -15.99 -1.95
CA CYS A 120 13.54 -15.86 -1.18
C CYS A 120 13.32 -15.10 0.13
N ILE A 121 12.48 -14.06 0.10
CA ILE A 121 11.97 -13.34 1.26
C ILE A 121 11.18 -14.30 2.13
N ASP A 122 10.17 -15.00 1.61
CA ASP A 122 9.39 -16.01 2.34
C ASP A 122 10.30 -17.06 2.96
N PHE A 123 11.30 -17.55 2.22
CA PHE A 123 12.24 -18.57 2.69
C PHE A 123 13.19 -18.05 3.77
N GLY A 124 13.69 -16.83 3.61
CA GLY A 124 14.51 -16.14 4.60
C GLY A 124 13.72 -15.81 5.88
N PHE A 125 12.51 -15.29 5.76
CA PHE A 125 11.63 -14.97 6.89
C PHE A 125 11.06 -16.23 7.56
N SER A 126 10.79 -17.30 6.80
CA SER A 126 10.42 -18.62 7.37
C SER A 126 11.60 -19.30 8.07
N ASN A 127 12.84 -18.88 7.77
CA ASN A 127 14.06 -19.28 8.47
C ASN A 127 14.70 -18.07 9.16
N VAL A 128 14.00 -17.53 10.17
CA VAL A 128 14.41 -16.35 10.98
C VAL A 128 15.90 -16.34 11.33
N LYS A 129 16.51 -17.50 11.59
CA LYS A 129 17.95 -17.63 11.87
C LYS A 129 18.83 -17.21 10.67
N ILE A 130 18.53 -17.69 9.46
CA ILE A 130 19.28 -17.38 8.24
C ILE A 130 19.08 -15.91 7.84
N ALA A 131 17.85 -15.40 7.91
CA ALA A 131 17.60 -13.97 7.67
C ALA A 131 18.36 -13.08 8.67
N SER A 132 18.37 -13.44 9.95
CA SER A 132 19.09 -12.67 10.98
C SER A 132 20.60 -12.65 10.73
N GLU A 133 21.19 -13.78 10.33
CA GLU A 133 22.61 -13.88 9.98
C GLU A 133 22.95 -13.01 8.75
N MET A 134 22.10 -12.99 7.72
CA MET A 134 22.28 -12.14 6.54
C MET A 134 22.17 -10.65 6.84
N PHE A 135 21.19 -10.23 7.66
CA PHE A 135 21.05 -8.84 8.08
C PHE A 135 22.22 -8.37 8.95
N LEU A 136 22.69 -9.22 9.87
CA LEU A 136 23.87 -8.92 10.69
C LEU A 136 25.14 -8.77 9.85
N GLU A 137 25.30 -9.57 8.80
CA GLU A 137 26.48 -9.48 7.94
C GLU A 137 26.44 -8.23 7.03
N TYR A 138 25.25 -7.82 6.57
CA TYR A 138 25.10 -6.56 5.84
C TYR A 138 25.43 -5.34 6.71
N LEU A 139 24.95 -5.32 7.96
CA LEU A 139 25.20 -4.23 8.91
C LEU A 139 26.67 -4.11 9.34
N LYS A 140 27.46 -5.19 9.27
CA LYS A 140 28.91 -5.14 9.53
C LYS A 140 29.71 -4.53 8.38
N ASN A 141 29.15 -4.49 7.17
CA ASN A 141 29.80 -4.03 5.95
C ASN A 141 29.30 -2.64 5.49
N MET A 142 28.50 -1.95 6.34
CA MET A 142 28.22 -0.51 6.27
C MET A 142 29.17 0.26 7.18
#